data_AF-A0A447X2N0-F1
#
_entry.id   AF-A0A447X2N0-F1
#
_cell.length_a   1.000
_cell.length_b   1.000
_cell.length_c   1.000
_cell.angle_alpha   90.00
_cell.angle_beta   90.00
_cell.angle_gamma   90.00
#
_symmetry.space_group_name_H-M   'P 1'
#
loop_
_entity.id
_entity.type
_entity.pdbx_description
1 polymer ?
#
loop_
_entity_poly.entity_id
_entity_poly.type
_entity_poly.pdbx_seq_one_letter_code
_entity_poly.pdbx_strand_id
1 'polypeptide(L)'
;MAKNYAALARSVIAALGGVNNISAVTHCMTRLRFVIKDDQLIDSPTLKTISGVLGVVRSDNQCQVIIGNTVSHAFQEVVSLLPGDMQPAQPVGKPKLTLRRIGAGSSMR
;
A
#
# COMPACT_ATOMS: atom_id res chain seq x y z
N MET A 1 3.41 -2.25 19.92
CA MET A 1 4.15 -1.44 18.92
C MET A 1 3.16 -1.00 17.85
N ALA A 2 2.84 0.29 17.73
CA ALA A 2 1.99 0.76 16.63
C ALA A 2 2.75 0.55 15.32
N LYS A 3 2.37 -0.46 14.54
CA LYS A 3 2.97 -0.71 13.23
C LYS A 3 2.62 0.47 12.33
N ASN A 4 3.58 1.36 12.12
CA ASN A 4 3.37 2.59 11.39
C ASN A 4 3.45 2.29 9.87
N TYR A 5 2.38 1.70 9.34
CA TYR A 5 2.30 1.27 7.94
C TYR A 5 2.45 2.43 6.95
N ALA A 6 2.00 3.63 7.33
CA ALA A 6 2.21 4.85 6.57
C ALA A 6 3.70 5.12 6.35
N ALA A 7 4.50 5.04 7.42
CA ALA A 7 5.94 5.24 7.34
C ALA A 7 6.61 4.14 6.50
N LEU A 8 6.22 2.87 6.72
CA LEU A 8 6.69 1.75 5.89
C LEU A 8 6.39 1.99 4.41
N ALA A 9 5.16 2.36 4.07
CA ALA A 9 4.73 2.58 2.69
C ALA A 9 5.53 3.70 2.03
N ARG A 10 5.75 4.82 2.74
CA ARG A 10 6.60 5.93 2.25
C ARG A 10 8.04 5.49 2.02
N SER A 11 8.63 4.76 2.97
CA SER A 11 9.99 4.24 2.84
C SER A 11 10.13 3.25 1.69
N VAL A 12 9.14 2.36 1.49
CA VAL A 12 9.12 1.42 0.37
C VAL A 12 9.05 2.16 -0.95
N ILE A 13 8.13 3.12 -1.10
CA ILE A 13 8.00 3.91 -2.33
C ILE A 13 9.28 4.70 -2.62
N ALA A 14 9.89 5.32 -1.60
CA ALA A 14 11.14 6.05 -1.75
C ALA A 14 12.29 5.14 -2.21
N ALA A 15 12.42 3.95 -1.60
CA ALA A 15 13.46 2.98 -1.96
C ALA A 15 13.22 2.34 -3.34
N LEU A 16 11.99 2.40 -3.88
CA LEU A 16 11.69 1.98 -5.25
C LEU A 16 11.99 3.07 -6.30
N GLY A 17 12.58 4.21 -5.93
CA GLY A 17 12.79 5.33 -6.85
C GLY A 17 11.59 6.29 -6.96
N GLY A 18 10.62 6.19 -6.04
CA GLY A 18 9.46 7.07 -5.95
C GLY A 18 8.26 6.61 -6.78
N VAL A 19 7.16 7.36 -6.65
CA VAL A 19 5.88 7.06 -7.32
C VAL A 19 5.98 7.03 -8.85
N ASN A 20 6.92 7.80 -9.43
CA ASN A 20 7.11 7.88 -10.88
C ASN A 20 7.71 6.59 -11.47
N ASN A 21 8.50 5.87 -10.67
CA ASN A 21 9.14 4.62 -11.08
C ASN A 21 8.20 3.41 -10.95
N ILE A 22 7.14 3.52 -10.14
CA ILE A 22 6.15 2.48 -9.98
C ILE A 22 5.16 2.56 -11.15
N SER A 23 4.97 1.43 -11.83
CA SER A 23 3.98 1.30 -12.90
C SER A 23 2.67 0.70 -12.39
N ALA A 24 2.76 -0.32 -11.54
CA ALA A 24 1.60 -0.97 -10.98
C ALA A 24 1.93 -1.62 -9.62
N VAL A 25 0.92 -1.74 -8.76
CA VAL A 25 1.05 -2.42 -7.46
C VAL A 25 -0.04 -3.47 -7.26
N THR A 26 0.37 -4.65 -6.80
CA THR A 26 -0.51 -5.77 -6.45
C THR A 26 -0.09 -6.38 -5.10
N HIS A 27 -0.96 -7.17 -4.48
CA HIS A 27 -0.63 -7.89 -3.25
C HIS A 27 -1.24 -9.30 -3.24
N CYS A 28 -0.60 -10.20 -2.52
CA CYS A 28 -1.17 -11.50 -2.14
C CYS A 28 -1.39 -11.55 -0.62
N MET A 29 -1.55 -12.74 -0.02
CA MET A 29 -1.76 -12.88 1.43
C MET A 29 -0.57 -12.41 2.28
N THR A 30 0.66 -12.44 1.75
CA THR A 30 1.86 -12.13 2.56
C THR A 30 2.88 -11.23 1.89
N ARG A 31 2.69 -10.89 0.60
CA ARG A 31 3.68 -10.15 -0.21
C ARG A 31 3.01 -9.04 -1.00
N LEU A 32 3.67 -7.89 -1.06
CA LEU A 32 3.41 -6.84 -2.03
C LEU A 32 4.24 -7.12 -3.28
N ARG A 33 3.67 -6.86 -4.45
CA ARG A 33 4.29 -7.01 -5.76
C ARG A 33 4.20 -5.68 -6.49
N PHE A 34 5.33 -5.11 -6.79
CA PHE A 34 5.48 -3.85 -7.51
C PHE A 34 6.02 -4.14 -8.90
N VAL A 35 5.39 -3.54 -9.91
CA VAL A 35 5.93 -3.45 -11.26
C VAL A 35 6.62 -2.11 -11.34
N ILE A 36 7.92 -2.12 -11.62
CA ILE A 36 8.75 -0.91 -11.77
C ILE A 36 9.20 -0.72 -13.22
N LYS A 37 9.41 0.54 -13.59
CA LYS A 37 9.92 0.92 -14.91
C LYS A 37 11.43 0.73 -15.00
N ASP A 38 12.15 1.16 -13.95
CA ASP A 38 13.60 1.11 -13.86
C ASP A 38 14.04 0.37 -12.58
N ASP A 39 14.74 -0.76 -12.74
CA ASP A 39 15.21 -1.57 -11.63
C ASP A 39 16.50 -1.02 -10.98
N GLN A 40 17.23 -0.15 -11.68
CA GLN A 40 18.49 0.44 -11.21
C GLN A 40 18.25 1.42 -10.07
N LEU A 41 17.07 2.05 -10.03
CA LEU A 41 16.66 2.96 -8.96
C LEU A 41 16.22 2.25 -7.68
N ILE A 42 16.15 0.91 -7.68
CA ILE A 42 15.68 0.14 -6.52
C ILE A 42 16.80 -0.07 -5.50
N ASP A 43 16.60 0.47 -4.32
CA ASP A 43 17.43 0.23 -3.15
C ASP A 43 16.93 -0.98 -2.34
N SER A 44 17.32 -2.17 -2.79
CA SER A 44 17.03 -3.44 -2.12
C SER A 44 17.56 -3.53 -0.67
N PRO A 45 18.79 -3.07 -0.33
CA PRO A 45 19.25 -3.11 1.05
C PRO A 45 18.40 -2.21 1.95
N THR A 46 18.04 -0.99 1.53
CA THR A 46 17.15 -0.12 2.32
C THR A 46 15.78 -0.74 2.52
N LEU A 47 15.21 -1.42 1.52
CA LEU A 47 13.91 -2.11 1.69
C LEU A 47 13.94 -3.17 2.80
N LYS A 48 15.07 -3.88 2.98
CA LYS A 48 15.22 -4.92 4.01
C LYS A 48 15.41 -4.35 5.42
N THR A 49 15.83 -3.10 5.57
CA THR A 49 15.99 -2.44 6.88
C THR A 49 14.68 -1.84 7.41
N ILE A 50 13.66 -1.74 6.55
CA ILE A 50 12.36 -1.19 6.94
C ILE A 50 11.67 -2.11 7.95
N SER A 51 11.26 -1.54 9.09
CA SER A 51 10.56 -2.27 10.14
C SER A 51 9.22 -2.82 9.65
N GLY A 52 9.09 -4.14 9.64
CA GLY A 52 7.91 -4.86 9.13
C GLY A 52 8.12 -5.54 7.78
N VAL A 53 9.26 -5.32 7.13
CA VAL A 53 9.70 -6.12 5.98
C VAL A 53 10.46 -7.34 6.48
N LEU A 54 10.00 -8.52 6.09
CA LEU A 54 10.63 -9.81 6.38
C LEU A 54 11.65 -10.20 5.31
N GLY A 55 11.48 -9.67 4.10
CA GLY A 55 12.35 -9.96 2.98
C GLY A 55 11.93 -9.23 1.72
N VAL A 56 12.85 -9.16 0.76
CA VAL A 56 12.66 -8.51 -0.52
C VAL A 56 13.20 -9.42 -1.61
N VAL A 57 12.40 -9.65 -2.64
CA VAL A 57 12.77 -10.43 -3.81
C VAL A 57 12.66 -9.52 -5.03
N ARG A 58 13.77 -9.32 -5.74
CA ARG A 58 13.82 -8.54 -6.97
C ARG A 58 13.96 -9.49 -8.17
N SER A 59 13.20 -9.24 -9.22
CA SER A 59 13.23 -10.00 -10.47
C SER A 59 13.01 -9.03 -11.62
N ASP A 60 14.08 -8.64 -12.32
CA ASP A 60 14.04 -7.71 -13.44
C ASP A 60 13.17 -6.48 -13.12
N ASN A 61 12.06 -6.27 -13.84
CA ASN A 61 11.11 -5.17 -13.65
C ASN A 61 10.07 -5.39 -12.52
N GLN A 62 10.28 -6.36 -11.64
CA GLN A 62 9.37 -6.66 -10.53
C GLN A 62 10.11 -6.68 -9.20
N CYS A 63 9.49 -6.05 -8.20
CA CYS A 63 9.99 -6.06 -6.83
C CYS A 63 8.91 -6.58 -5.89
N GLN A 64 9.24 -7.59 -5.10
CA GLN A 64 8.31 -8.24 -4.16
C GLN A 64 8.79 -8.00 -2.73
N VAL A 65 7.94 -7.36 -1.92
CA VAL A 65 8.23 -7.08 -0.52
C VAL A 65 7.40 -8.01 0.35
N ILE A 66 8.06 -8.84 1.15
CA ILE A 66 7.44 -9.79 2.07
C ILE A 66 7.18 -9.06 3.38
N ILE A 67 5.90 -8.89 3.73
CA ILE A 67 5.47 -8.21 4.97
C ILE A 67 4.88 -9.22 5.98
N GLY A 68 4.25 -10.28 5.47
CA GLY A 68 3.52 -11.26 6.28
C GLY A 68 2.03 -10.92 6.40
N ASN A 69 1.40 -11.36 7.49
CA ASN A 69 -0.06 -11.28 7.69
C ASN A 69 -0.64 -9.85 7.68
N THR A 70 0.19 -8.82 7.85
CA THR A 70 -0.26 -7.42 7.83
C THR A 70 -0.11 -6.72 6.49
N VAL A 71 0.09 -7.47 5.41
CA VAL A 71 0.27 -6.93 4.06
C VAL A 71 -0.93 -6.09 3.59
N SER A 72 -2.16 -6.44 3.99
CA SER A 72 -3.37 -5.70 3.60
C SER A 72 -3.38 -4.27 4.13
N HIS A 73 -2.89 -4.05 5.37
CA HIS A 73 -2.75 -2.71 5.93
C HIS A 73 -1.66 -1.91 5.23
N ALA A 74 -0.50 -2.53 4.98
CA ALA A 74 0.58 -1.88 4.23
C ALA A 74 0.16 -1.51 2.80
N PHE A 75 -0.61 -2.37 2.13
CA PHE A 75 -1.15 -2.11 0.80
C PHE A 75 -2.08 -0.90 0.79
N GLN A 76 -2.99 -0.77 1.76
CA GLN A 76 -3.90 0.38 1.85
C GLN A 76 -3.15 1.71 1.97
N GLU A 77 -2.06 1.74 2.74
CA GLU A 77 -1.23 2.93 2.89
C GLU A 77 -0.45 3.24 1.62
N VAL A 78 0.16 2.23 0.98
CA VAL A 78 0.86 2.37 -0.31
C VAL A 78 -0.08 2.94 -1.37
N VAL A 79 -1.29 2.40 -1.45
CA VAL A 79 -2.33 2.85 -2.37
C VAL A 79 -2.76 4.28 -2.10
N SER A 80 -2.89 4.66 -0.84
CA SER A 80 -3.27 6.03 -0.46
C SER A 80 -2.19 7.06 -0.81
N LEU A 81 -0.94 6.63 -0.98
CA LEU A 81 0.20 7.45 -1.39
C LEU A 81 0.42 7.46 -2.91
N LEU A 82 -0.12 6.48 -3.64
CA LEU A 82 -0.01 6.36 -5.08
C LEU A 82 -1.22 7.00 -5.78
N PRO A 83 -1.05 7.53 -7.01
CA PRO A 83 -2.18 7.95 -7.81
C PRO A 83 -3.05 6.74 -8.17
N GLY A 84 -4.38 6.89 -8.06
CA GLY A 84 -5.37 5.79 -8.13
C GLY A 84 -5.48 5.03 -9.45
N ASP A 85 -4.63 5.33 -10.44
CA ASP A 85 -4.57 4.67 -11.75
C ASP A 85 -3.59 3.48 -11.77
N MET A 86 -2.71 3.36 -10.77
CA MET A 86 -1.65 2.34 -10.73
C MET A 86 -2.08 0.99 -10.11
N GLN A 87 -3.39 0.77 -9.97
CA GLN A 87 -3.93 -0.43 -9.35
C GLN A 87 -4.81 -1.22 -10.33
N PRO A 88 -4.63 -2.54 -10.44
CA PRO A 88 -5.68 -3.36 -11.03
C PRO A 88 -6.92 -3.28 -10.11
N ALA A 89 -8.12 -3.25 -10.72
CA ALA A 89 -9.39 -3.14 -10.02
C ALA A 89 -9.52 -4.20 -8.92
N GLN A 90 -9.14 -3.84 -7.70
CA GLN A 90 -9.28 -4.68 -6.51
C GLN A 90 -10.53 -4.21 -5.76
N PRO A 91 -11.39 -5.12 -5.27
CA PRO A 91 -12.57 -4.76 -4.51
C PRO A 91 -12.12 -4.24 -3.14
N VAL A 92 -11.85 -2.94 -3.04
CA VAL A 92 -11.51 -2.30 -1.77
C VAL A 92 -12.79 -2.24 -0.94
N GLY A 93 -12.97 -3.24 -0.09
CA GLY A 93 -13.96 -3.22 0.98
C GLY A 93 -13.64 -2.10 1.95
N LYS A 94 -14.14 -0.89 1.67
CA LYS A 94 -14.34 0.15 2.67
C LYS A 94 -15.79 0.04 3.13
N PRO A 95 -16.11 -0.33 4.38
CA PRO A 95 -17.41 0.00 4.91
C PRO A 95 -17.42 1.53 5.06
N LYS A 96 -18.08 2.20 4.11
CA LYS A 96 -18.42 3.61 4.21
C LYS A 96 -19.45 3.72 5.35
N LEU A 97 -18.98 3.84 6.59
CA LEU A 97 -19.79 4.26 7.73
C LEU A 97 -20.11 5.76 7.55
N THR A 98 -20.97 6.08 6.59
CA THR A 98 -21.69 7.35 6.64
C THR A 98 -22.77 7.22 7.70
N LEU A 99 -22.47 7.80 8.86
CA LEU A 99 -23.40 8.13 9.93
C LEU A 99 -24.63 8.82 9.31
N ARG A 100 -25.73 8.07 9.12
CA ARG A 100 -27.02 8.66 8.79
C ARG A 100 -27.56 9.32 10.05
N ARG A 101 -27.35 10.63 10.11
CA ARG A 101 -28.03 11.62 10.96
C ARG A 101 -29.52 11.31 11.04
N ILE A 102 -29.99 10.74 12.16
CA ILE A 102 -31.43 10.69 12.47
C ILE A 102 -31.74 12.00 13.21
N GLY A 103 -31.99 13.04 12.43
CA GLY A 103 -32.65 14.25 12.90
C GLY A 103 -34.02 14.33 12.26
N ALA A 104 -35.06 13.97 13.01
CA ALA A 104 -36.43 14.32 12.69
C ALA A 104 -37.10 14.76 14.00
N GLY A 105 -36.97 16.05 14.27
CA GLY A 105 -37.81 16.74 15.23
C GLY A 105 -39.18 17.09 14.61
N SER A 106 -40.17 17.20 15.49
CA SER A 106 -41.40 18.01 15.41
C SER A 106 -42.26 18.01 14.13
N SER A 107 -43.44 17.41 14.25
CA SER A 107 -44.75 17.98 13.84
C SER A 107 -45.83 17.00 14.30
N MET A 108 -46.51 17.20 15.42
CA MET A 108 -47.59 18.17 15.62
C MET A 108 -48.74 17.98 14.62
N ARG A 109 -49.69 17.12 14.99
CA ARG A 109 -51.16 17.28 14.86
C ARG A 109 -51.88 16.09 15.48
#